data_AF-A0A521PTA5-F1
#
_entry.id   AF-A0A521PTA5-F1
#
_cell.length_a   1.000
_cell.length_b   1.000
_cell.length_c   1.000
_cell.angle_alpha   90.00
_cell.angle_beta   90.00
_cell.angle_gamma   90.00
#
_symmetry.space_group_name_H-M   'P 1'
#
loop_
_entity.id
_entity.type
_entity.pdbx_description
1 polymer ?
#
loop_
_entity_poly.entity_id
_entity_poly.type
_entity_poly.pdbx_seq_one_letter_code
_entity_poly.pdbx_strand_id
1 'polypeptide(L)'
;MEILIPLGFFAMIAALVIAPRYFKSQERQKMAETLRVAIEKGQPLPAEVIDAMSSNVRSPGLPPSPQRDLRTGIIWLGVGIGFAALGAVLSFEEPDALFPCLGLATFPIFIGLAFIALGLLNKSRS
;
A
#
# COMPACT_ATOMS: atom_id res chain seq x y z
N MET A 1 29.63 -8.47 -16.03
CA MET A 1 28.68 -7.34 -16.14
C MET A 1 27.23 -7.80 -16.26
N GLU A 2 26.95 -8.93 -16.94
CA GLU A 2 25.59 -9.39 -17.22
C GLU A 2 24.75 -9.78 -15.99
N ILE A 3 25.37 -10.21 -14.89
CA ILE A 3 24.65 -10.56 -13.63
C ILE A 3 24.33 -9.33 -12.77
N LEU A 4 25.10 -8.24 -12.91
CA LEU A 4 24.92 -7.04 -12.10
C LEU A 4 23.64 -6.27 -12.49
N ILE A 5 23.23 -6.37 -13.75
CA ILE A 5 22.04 -5.68 -14.27
C ILE A 5 20.74 -6.24 -13.67
N PRO A 6 20.46 -7.56 -13.72
CA PRO A 6 19.31 -8.15 -13.03
C PRO A 6 19.35 -7.91 -11.52
N LEU A 7 20.53 -8.02 -10.91
CA LEU A 7 20.69 -7.79 -9.47
C LEU A 7 20.30 -6.37 -9.08
N GLY A 8 20.71 -5.37 -9.87
CA GLY A 8 20.32 -3.97 -9.68
C GLY A 8 18.80 -3.76 -9.80
N PHE A 9 18.15 -4.41 -10.76
CA PHE A 9 16.69 -4.33 -10.94
C PHE A 9 15.94 -4.88 -9.71
N PHE A 10 16.31 -6.06 -9.22
CA PHE A 10 15.70 -6.64 -8.02
C PHE A 10 16.03 -5.84 -6.75
N ALA A 11 17.25 -5.32 -6.63
CA ALA A 11 17.65 -4.46 -5.51
C ALA A 11 16.83 -3.15 -5.48
N MET A 12 16.55 -2.55 -6.63
CA MET A 12 15.69 -1.37 -6.74
C MET A 12 14.26 -1.65 -6.26
N ILE A 13 13.67 -2.78 -6.66
CA ILE A 13 12.33 -3.19 -6.20
C ILE A 13 12.34 -3.41 -4.68
N ALA A 14 13.35 -4.10 -4.16
CA ALA A 14 13.51 -4.32 -2.72
C ALA A 14 13.63 -2.98 -1.95
N ALA A 15 14.42 -2.05 -2.47
CA ALA A 15 14.58 -0.72 -1.89
C ALA A 15 13.26 0.06 -1.85
N LEU A 16 12.46 0.03 -2.93
CA LEU A 16 11.15 0.70 -2.98
C LEU A 16 10.17 0.17 -1.92
N VAL A 17 10.28 -1.09 -1.52
CA VAL A 17 9.42 -1.68 -0.50
C VAL A 17 9.96 -1.45 0.91
N ILE A 18 11.27 -1.57 1.10
CA ILE A 18 11.93 -1.50 2.41
C ILE A 18 12.10 -0.05 2.88
N ALA A 19 12.54 0.86 2.00
CA ALA A 19 12.82 2.24 2.35
C ALA A 19 11.62 2.96 3.01
N PRO A 20 10.41 3.00 2.41
CA PRO A 20 9.29 3.70 3.04
C PRO A 20 8.87 3.06 4.37
N ARG A 21 9.00 1.73 4.51
CA ARG A 21 8.74 1.03 5.78
C ARG A 21 9.77 1.41 6.85
N TYR A 22 11.03 1.49 6.48
CA TYR A 22 12.12 1.89 7.37
C TYR A 22 11.95 3.33 7.85
N PHE A 23 11.71 4.29 6.93
CA PHE A 23 11.49 5.69 7.30
C PHE A 23 10.25 5.87 8.20
N LYS A 24 9.15 5.19 7.89
CA LYS A 24 7.95 5.23 8.73
C LYS A 24 8.17 4.63 10.12
N SER A 25 9.02 3.60 10.24
CA SER A 25 9.41 3.03 11.53
C SER A 25 10.24 4.02 12.35
N GLN A 26 11.21 4.68 11.72
CA GLN A 26 12.04 5.71 12.34
C GLN A 26 11.22 6.90 12.86
N GLU A 27 10.25 7.40 12.07
CA GLU A 27 9.36 8.48 12.51
C GLU A 27 8.56 8.10 13.76
N ARG A 28 8.02 6.88 13.81
CA ARG A 28 7.28 6.38 14.96
C ARG A 28 8.13 6.31 16.22
N GLN A 29 9.40 5.90 16.09
CA GLN A 29 10.34 5.84 17.22
C GLN A 29 10.65 7.24 17.76
N LYS A 30 10.93 8.21 16.89
CA LYS A 30 11.20 9.61 17.29
C LYS A 30 10.01 10.28 17.97
N MET A 31 8.79 10.00 17.51
CA MET A 31 7.57 10.49 18.17
C MET A 31 7.42 9.91 19.58
N ALA A 32 7.66 8.61 19.76
CA ALA A 32 7.59 7.95 21.06
C ALA A 32 8.64 8.49 22.05
N GLU A 33 9.85 8.78 21.56
CA GLU A 33 10.93 9.34 22.36
C GLU A 33 10.62 10.78 22.82
N THR A 34 10.07 11.61 21.93
CA THR A 34 9.65 12.98 22.27
C THR A 34 8.55 12.99 23.33
N LEU A 35 7.59 12.05 23.23
CA LEU A 35 6.52 11.88 24.22
C LEU A 35 7.06 11.41 25.57
N ARG A 36 8.04 10.50 25.57
CA ARG A 36 8.71 10.04 26.79
C ARG A 36 9.39 11.20 27.52
N VAL A 37 10.09 12.06 26.78
CA VAL A 37 10.73 13.27 27.34
C VAL A 37 9.68 14.27 27.87
N ALA A 38 8.52 14.39 27.21
CA ALA A 38 7.43 15.26 27.68
C ALA A 38 6.75 14.73 28.96
N ILE A 39 6.60 13.40 29.09
CA ILE A 39 6.10 12.73 30.31
C ILE A 39 7.08 12.92 31.46
N GLU A 40 8.37 12.70 31.23
CA GLU A 40 9.43 12.87 32.25
C GLU A 40 9.55 14.31 32.76
N LYS A 41 9.16 15.31 31.95
CA LYS A 41 9.13 16.73 32.34
C LYS A 41 7.83 17.16 33.06
N GLY A 42 6.91 16.24 33.33
CA GLY A 42 5.70 16.50 34.13
C GLY A 42 4.67 17.42 33.46
N GLN A 43 4.74 17.60 32.14
CA GLN A 43 3.82 18.45 31.39
C GLN A 43 2.47 17.71 31.24
N PRO A 44 1.31 18.33 31.57
CA PRO A 44 0.03 17.68 31.40
C PRO A 44 -0.20 17.40 29.91
N LEU A 45 -0.19 16.12 29.54
CA LEU A 45 -0.41 15.68 28.17
C LEU A 45 -1.80 16.16 27.70
N PRO A 46 -1.89 16.99 26.65
CA PRO A 46 -3.17 17.33 26.05
C PRO A 46 -3.84 16.05 25.55
N ALA A 47 -5.11 15.84 25.90
CA ALA A 47 -5.87 14.64 25.53
C ALA A 47 -5.87 14.37 24.00
N GLU A 48 -5.69 15.42 23.19
CA GLU A 48 -5.53 15.35 21.73
C GLU A 48 -4.34 14.50 21.28
N VAL A 49 -3.24 14.47 22.05
CA VAL A 49 -2.04 13.69 21.70
C VAL A 49 -2.21 12.22 22.05
N ILE A 50 -2.97 11.93 23.12
CA ILE A 50 -3.36 10.58 23.51
C ILE A 50 -4.33 10.00 22.46
N ASP A 51 -5.27 10.80 21.97
CA ASP A 51 -6.23 10.39 20.94
C ASP A 51 -5.57 10.25 19.56
N ALA A 52 -4.61 11.12 19.21
CA ALA A 52 -3.80 10.97 18.01
C ALA A 52 -2.92 9.70 18.04
N MET A 53 -2.36 9.35 19.20
CA MET A 53 -1.62 8.09 19.37
C MET A 53 -2.56 6.89 19.37
N SER A 54 -3.70 6.93 20.06
CA SER A 54 -4.68 5.83 20.07
C SER A 54 -5.28 5.58 18.67
N SER A 55 -5.53 6.66 17.91
CA SER A 55 -5.99 6.57 16.51
C SER A 55 -4.89 6.15 15.53
N ASN A 56 -3.61 6.40 15.80
CA ASN A 56 -2.48 5.94 14.97
C ASN A 56 -1.95 4.56 15.41
N VAL A 57 -2.32 4.11 16.62
CA VAL A 57 -2.23 2.75 17.17
C VAL A 57 -3.45 1.91 16.76
N ARG A 58 -4.35 2.44 15.90
CA ARG A 58 -5.39 1.63 15.24
C ARG A 58 -4.74 0.37 14.69
N SER A 59 -5.01 -0.71 15.42
CA SER A 59 -4.30 -1.96 15.37
C SER A 59 -4.28 -2.51 13.94
N PRO A 60 -3.32 -3.40 13.62
CA PRO A 60 -3.36 -4.23 12.41
C PRO A 60 -4.67 -5.04 12.22
N GLY A 61 -5.63 -4.96 13.15
CA GLY A 61 -6.93 -5.63 13.13
C GLY A 61 -8.16 -4.71 13.29
N LEU A 62 -8.05 -3.38 13.22
CA LEU A 62 -9.27 -2.56 13.05
C LEU A 62 -9.76 -2.76 11.60
N PRO A 63 -11.03 -3.14 11.37
CA PRO A 63 -11.54 -3.30 10.01
C PRO A 63 -11.20 -2.04 9.24
N PRO A 64 -10.53 -2.16 8.08
CA PRO A 64 -10.23 -1.00 7.27
C PRO A 64 -11.49 -0.17 7.09
N SER A 65 -11.38 1.15 7.14
CA SER A 65 -12.54 1.97 6.83
C SER A 65 -13.07 1.52 5.45
N PRO A 66 -14.38 1.26 5.29
CA PRO A 66 -14.93 0.75 4.04
C PRO A 66 -14.51 1.59 2.82
N GLN A 67 -14.33 2.89 3.04
CA GLN A 67 -13.82 3.85 2.05
C GLN A 67 -12.35 3.60 1.67
N ARG A 68 -11.48 3.20 2.60
CA ARG A 68 -10.07 2.91 2.31
C ARG A 68 -9.92 1.65 1.47
N ASP A 69 -10.68 0.60 1.78
CA ASP A 69 -10.67 -0.64 1.01
C ASP A 69 -11.25 -0.42 -0.38
N LEU A 70 -12.37 0.30 -0.49
CA LEU A 70 -12.94 0.65 -1.78
C LEU A 70 -11.97 1.46 -2.64
N ARG A 71 -11.30 2.48 -2.07
CA ARG A 71 -10.30 3.28 -2.80
C ARG A 71 -9.12 2.43 -3.24
N THR A 72 -8.61 1.58 -2.36
CA THR A 72 -7.51 0.66 -2.68
C THR A 72 -7.92 -0.29 -3.80
N GLY A 73 -9.12 -0.84 -3.74
CA GLY A 73 -9.64 -1.75 -4.74
C GLY A 73 -9.81 -1.10 -6.12
N ILE A 74 -10.35 0.12 -6.18
CA ILE A 74 -10.47 0.89 -7.43
C ILE A 74 -9.10 1.19 -8.04
N ILE A 75 -8.11 1.58 -7.21
CA ILE A 75 -6.75 1.85 -7.68
C ILE A 75 -6.13 0.58 -8.30
N TRP A 76 -6.22 -0.55 -7.61
CA TRP A 76 -5.69 -1.83 -8.11
C TRP A 76 -6.39 -2.31 -9.38
N LEU A 77 -7.72 -2.13 -9.46
CA LEU A 77 -8.48 -2.47 -10.65
C LEU A 77 -8.07 -1.59 -11.84
N GLY A 78 -7.85 -0.29 -11.60
CA GLY A 78 -7.31 0.64 -12.61
C GLY A 78 -5.91 0.25 -13.10
N VAL A 79 -5.01 -0.16 -12.20
CA VAL A 79 -3.67 -0.66 -12.56
C VAL A 79 -3.78 -1.89 -13.46
N GLY A 80 -4.67 -2.82 -13.15
CA GLY A 80 -4.88 -4.01 -13.97
C GLY A 80 -5.47 -3.71 -15.34
N ILE A 81 -6.45 -2.82 -15.43
CA ILE A 81 -6.95 -2.32 -16.73
C ILE A 81 -5.82 -1.65 -17.52
N GLY A 82 -4.95 -0.88 -16.85
CA GLY A 82 -3.79 -0.26 -17.47
C GLY A 82 -2.83 -1.28 -18.09
N PHE A 83 -2.52 -2.38 -17.41
CA PHE A 83 -1.71 -3.46 -17.96
C PHE A 83 -2.37 -4.18 -19.14
N ALA A 84 -3.69 -4.40 -19.07
CA ALA A 84 -4.43 -5.00 -20.19
C ALA A 84 -4.42 -4.07 -21.42
N ALA A 85 -4.64 -2.77 -21.22
CA ALA A 85 -4.57 -1.78 -22.29
C ALA A 85 -3.16 -1.67 -22.87
N LEU A 86 -2.12 -1.71 -22.03
CA LEU A 86 -0.72 -1.75 -22.48
C LEU A 86 -0.46 -2.97 -23.37
N GLY A 87 -0.92 -4.16 -22.95
CA GLY A 87 -0.83 -5.37 -23.77
C GLY A 87 -1.53 -5.25 -25.11
N ALA A 88 -2.69 -4.61 -25.15
CA ALA A 88 -3.43 -4.35 -26.39
C ALA A 88 -2.65 -3.40 -27.33
N VAL A 89 -2.05 -2.33 -26.80
CA VAL A 89 -1.22 -1.41 -27.61
C VAL A 89 0.04 -2.12 -28.12
N LEU A 90 0.73 -2.88 -27.29
CA LEU A 90 1.94 -3.61 -27.69
C LEU A 90 1.66 -4.68 -28.75
N SER A 91 0.45 -5.26 -28.74
CA SER A 91 0.05 -6.28 -29.71
C SER A 91 -0.02 -5.78 -31.17
N PHE A 92 0.00 -4.46 -31.40
CA PHE A 92 0.08 -3.89 -32.74
C PHE A 92 1.46 -4.09 -33.40
N GLU A 93 2.52 -4.12 -32.60
CA GLU A 93 3.89 -4.37 -33.08
C GLU A 93 4.29 -5.84 -32.87
N GLU A 94 3.94 -6.41 -31.71
CA GLU A 94 4.29 -7.77 -31.32
C GLU A 94 3.03 -8.54 -30.86
N PRO A 95 2.34 -9.27 -31.75
CA PRO A 95 1.06 -9.93 -31.44
C PRO A 95 1.13 -10.88 -30.24
N ASP A 96 2.29 -11.52 -30.03
CA ASP A 96 2.52 -12.47 -28.95
C ASP A 96 2.61 -11.80 -27.57
N ALA A 97 2.76 -10.47 -27.50
CA ALA A 97 2.83 -9.72 -26.25
C ALA A 97 1.47 -9.60 -25.52
N LEU A 98 0.34 -9.84 -26.21
CA LEU A 98 -1.00 -9.64 -25.65
C LEU A 98 -1.28 -10.59 -24.48
N PHE A 99 -1.13 -11.90 -24.68
CA PHE A 99 -1.48 -12.90 -23.68
C PHE A 99 -0.64 -12.82 -22.40
N PRO A 100 0.70 -12.62 -22.47
CA PRO A 100 1.52 -12.38 -21.28
C PRO A 100 1.09 -11.13 -20.50
N CYS A 101 0.78 -10.02 -21.20
CA CYS A 101 0.33 -8.79 -20.55
C CYS A 101 -1.04 -8.94 -19.88
N LEU A 102 -1.98 -9.64 -20.53
CA LEU A 102 -3.28 -9.97 -19.92
C LEU A 102 -3.13 -10.90 -18.71
N GLY A 103 -2.22 -11.88 -18.79
CA GLY A 103 -1.86 -12.73 -17.66
C GLY A 103 -1.34 -11.90 -16.48
N LEU A 104 -0.46 -10.95 -16.73
CA LEU A 104 0.06 -10.04 -15.69
C LEU A 104 -1.02 -9.09 -15.14
N ALA A 105 -1.91 -8.59 -16.00
CA ALA A 105 -3.04 -7.73 -15.61
C ALA A 105 -4.05 -8.44 -14.70
N THR A 106 -4.12 -9.77 -14.77
CA THR A 106 -5.08 -10.57 -14.01
C THR A 106 -4.86 -10.44 -12.49
N PHE A 107 -3.60 -10.39 -12.03
CA PHE A 107 -3.27 -10.23 -10.60
C PHE A 107 -3.84 -8.94 -9.99
N PRO A 108 -3.51 -7.73 -10.50
CA PRO A 108 -4.04 -6.49 -9.96
C PRO A 108 -5.56 -6.37 -10.10
N ILE A 109 -6.18 -6.94 -11.15
CA ILE A 109 -7.64 -6.97 -11.29
C ILE A 109 -8.28 -7.75 -10.13
N PHE A 110 -7.82 -8.97 -9.85
CA PHE A 110 -8.38 -9.77 -8.77
C PHE A 110 -8.12 -9.17 -7.39
N ILE A 111 -6.95 -8.55 -7.17
CA ILE A 111 -6.67 -7.80 -5.93
C ILE A 111 -7.65 -6.64 -5.80
N GLY A 112 -7.88 -5.89 -6.87
CA GLY A 112 -8.83 -4.80 -6.91
C GLY A 112 -10.25 -5.23 -6.58
N LEU A 113 -10.72 -6.31 -7.23
CA LEU A 113 -12.04 -6.89 -6.99
C LEU A 113 -12.20 -7.38 -5.55
N ALA A 114 -11.18 -8.00 -4.96
CA ALA A 114 -11.21 -8.44 -3.57
C ALA A 114 -11.40 -7.27 -2.60
N PHE A 115 -10.64 -6.18 -2.77
CA PHE A 115 -10.78 -4.99 -1.94
C PHE A 115 -12.12 -4.27 -2.13
N ILE A 116 -12.64 -4.24 -3.37
CA ILE A 116 -13.98 -3.69 -3.62
C ILE A 116 -15.05 -4.54 -2.93
N ALA A 117 -14.97 -5.87 -3.04
CA ALA A 117 -15.90 -6.79 -2.38
C ALA A 117 -15.87 -6.61 -0.85
N LEU A 118 -14.69 -6.55 -0.26
CA LEU A 118 -14.52 -6.28 1.18
C LEU A 118 -15.07 -4.91 1.58
N GLY A 119 -14.82 -3.87 0.79
CA GLY A 119 -15.33 -2.52 1.03
C GLY A 119 -16.86 -2.46 0.98
N LEU A 120 -17.49 -3.17 0.04
CA LEU A 120 -18.95 -3.26 -0.07
C LEU A 120 -19.58 -4.09 1.08
N LEU A 121 -18.96 -5.21 1.45
CA LEU A 121 -19.42 -6.05 2.57
C LEU A 121 -19.31 -5.32 3.91
N ASN A 122 -18.23 -4.57 4.15
CA ASN A 122 -18.07 -3.79 5.37
C ASN A 122 -18.99 -2.55 5.43
N LYS A 123 -19.34 -1.95 4.28
CA LYS A 123 -20.31 -0.84 4.22
C LYS A 123 -21.70 -1.26 4.70
N SER A 124 -22.10 -2.52 4.48
CA SER A 124 -23.40 -3.07 4.88
C SER A 124 -23.56 -3.23 6.40
N ARG A 125 -22.45 -3.30 7.16
CA ARG A 125 -22.44 -3.49 8.62
C ARG A 125 -22.27 -2.20 9.44
N SER A 126 -22.26 -1.05 8.77
CA SER A 126 -22.16 0.30 9.38
C SER A 126 -23.48 1.04 9.24
#